data_AF-A0A817DZY7-F1
#
_entry.id   AF-A0A817DZY7-F1
#
_cell.length_a   1.000
_cell.length_b   1.000
_cell.length_c   1.000
_cell.angle_alpha   90.00
_cell.angle_beta   90.00
_cell.angle_gamma   90.00
#
_symmetry.space_group_name_H-M   'P 1'
#
loop_
_entity.id
_entity.type
_entity.pdbx_description
1 polymer ?
#
loop_
_entity_poly.entity_id
_entity_poly.type
_entity_poly.pdbx_seq_one_letter_code
_entity_poly.pdbx_strand_id
1 'polypeptide(L)'
;MTTEDERRDKSTLLEGVEEKIKDITNKLYVVLAALIKGNRVNCSNFAQSARLNWLVNRLQSQQASSGVLEVLHSILVDSPEVLNMITESHILAIIGLLDRNGRDPKVLDVLCSLCVNNGVAVRANQNLIWESLIQRRDLLLQTALVDHVTCMRSNIVVGVEDGESMYKKWYFEVIIDHIEQVTHVQPHICIGWTTTHFQPSPGHDDGFSSNGIGDNTYSYGFDGQNIWFAGRAYDVSNNDIKQVGF
;
A
#
# COMPACT_ATOMS: atom_id res chain seq x y z
N MET A 1 5.67 -12.22 -45.64
CA MET A 1 4.46 -11.67 -44.99
C MET A 1 3.59 -12.76 -44.35
N THR A 2 3.85 -14.05 -44.54
CA THR A 2 2.98 -15.15 -44.07
C THR A 2 3.43 -15.83 -42.78
N THR A 3 4.72 -15.73 -42.40
CA THR A 3 5.28 -16.45 -41.25
C THR A 3 5.11 -15.73 -39.90
N GLU A 4 4.97 -14.40 -39.91
CA GLU A 4 4.73 -13.61 -38.70
C GLU A 4 3.24 -13.59 -38.32
N ASP A 5 2.33 -13.49 -39.30
CA ASP A 5 0.88 -13.57 -39.07
C ASP A 5 0.45 -14.97 -38.57
N GLU A 6 1.01 -16.06 -39.12
CA GLU A 6 0.71 -17.43 -38.61
C GLU A 6 1.25 -17.66 -37.19
N ARG A 7 2.37 -17.05 -36.81
CA ARG A 7 2.89 -17.11 -35.44
C ARG A 7 2.05 -16.28 -34.48
N ARG A 8 1.58 -15.12 -34.93
CA ARG A 8 0.70 -14.24 -34.17
C ARG A 8 -0.64 -14.94 -33.91
N ASP A 9 -1.28 -15.51 -34.93
CA ASP A 9 -2.54 -16.27 -34.78
C ASP A 9 -2.41 -17.48 -33.85
N LYS A 10 -1.31 -18.23 -33.91
CA LYS A 10 -1.05 -19.33 -32.96
C LYS A 10 -0.87 -18.83 -31.53
N SER A 11 -0.22 -17.69 -31.31
CA SER A 11 -0.06 -17.07 -29.99
C SER A 11 -1.42 -16.68 -29.40
N THR A 12 -2.27 -16.01 -30.19
CA THR A 12 -3.60 -15.58 -29.76
C THR A 12 -4.52 -16.77 -29.46
N LEU A 13 -4.41 -17.85 -30.23
CA LEU A 13 -5.16 -19.10 -29.99
C LEU A 13 -4.69 -19.80 -28.70
N LEU A 14 -3.39 -19.82 -28.43
CA LEU A 14 -2.82 -20.39 -27.20
C LEU A 14 -3.23 -19.57 -25.97
N GLU A 15 -3.17 -18.24 -26.04
CA GLU A 15 -3.65 -17.34 -24.99
C GLU A 15 -5.13 -17.57 -24.67
N GLY A 16 -5.99 -17.70 -25.70
CA GLY A 16 -7.41 -17.99 -25.51
C GLY A 16 -7.71 -19.37 -24.91
N VAL A 17 -6.84 -20.36 -25.13
CA VAL A 17 -6.96 -21.68 -24.47
C VAL A 17 -6.52 -21.60 -23.02
N GLU A 18 -5.43 -20.89 -22.73
CA GLU A 18 -4.95 -20.68 -21.35
C GLU A 18 -5.96 -19.95 -20.47
N GLU A 19 -6.63 -18.92 -21.01
CA GLU A 19 -7.68 -18.19 -20.30
C GLU A 19 -8.88 -19.10 -19.98
N LYS A 20 -9.32 -19.92 -20.94
CA LYS A 20 -10.41 -20.88 -20.72
C LYS A 20 -10.05 -21.95 -19.69
N ILE A 21 -8.81 -22.45 -19.70
CA ILE A 21 -8.35 -23.40 -18.69
C ILE A 21 -8.37 -22.76 -17.29
N LYS A 22 -7.94 -21.50 -17.17
CA LYS A 22 -8.02 -20.75 -15.90
C LYS A 22 -9.48 -20.57 -15.44
N ASP A 23 -10.39 -20.20 -16.33
CA ASP A 23 -11.81 -20.03 -16.00
C ASP A 23 -12.48 -21.35 -15.56
N ILE A 24 -12.25 -22.45 -16.30
CA ILE A 24 -12.76 -23.78 -15.92
C ILE A 24 -12.20 -24.19 -14.56
N THR A 25 -10.89 -23.99 -14.35
CA THR A 25 -10.23 -24.30 -13.09
C THR A 25 -10.84 -23.50 -11.92
N ASN A 26 -11.10 -22.20 -12.11
CA ASN A 26 -11.75 -21.36 -11.11
C ASN A 26 -13.14 -21.88 -10.76
N LYS A 27 -13.95 -22.21 -11.77
CA LYS A 27 -15.31 -22.74 -11.57
C LYS A 27 -15.32 -24.08 -10.84
N LEU A 28 -14.37 -24.97 -11.13
CA LEU A 28 -14.22 -26.23 -10.41
C LEU A 28 -13.92 -26.00 -8.92
N TYR A 29 -13.09 -25.01 -8.58
CA TYR A 29 -12.81 -24.68 -7.18
C TYR A 29 -14.00 -24.04 -6.48
N VAL A 30 -14.78 -23.19 -7.15
CA VAL A 30 -16.03 -22.64 -6.59
C VAL A 30 -17.03 -23.75 -6.30
N VAL A 31 -17.20 -24.70 -7.22
CA VAL A 31 -18.06 -25.87 -7.00
C VAL A 31 -17.54 -26.72 -5.85
N LEU A 32 -16.23 -26.93 -5.75
CA LEU A 32 -15.61 -27.63 -4.63
C LEU A 32 -15.88 -26.93 -3.29
N ALA A 33 -15.73 -25.60 -3.24
CA ALA A 33 -16.04 -24.81 -2.05
C ALA A 33 -17.51 -24.99 -1.64
N ALA A 34 -18.43 -24.95 -2.61
CA ALA A 34 -19.86 -25.16 -2.36
C ALA A 34 -20.19 -26.56 -1.83
N LEU A 35 -19.46 -27.60 -2.26
CA LEU A 35 -19.64 -28.98 -1.79
C LEU A 35 -19.09 -29.22 -0.37
N ILE A 36 -18.08 -28.44 0.02
CA ILE A 36 -17.45 -28.53 1.34
C ILE A 36 -18.25 -27.70 2.36
N LYS A 37 -18.72 -26.52 1.96
CA LYS A 37 -19.45 -25.59 2.81
C LYS A 37 -20.66 -26.24 3.48
N GLY A 38 -20.71 -26.19 4.80
CA GLY A 38 -21.78 -26.77 5.62
C GLY A 38 -21.70 -28.29 5.80
N ASN A 39 -20.68 -28.97 5.26
CA ASN A 39 -20.51 -30.42 5.39
C ASN A 39 -19.22 -30.78 6.13
N ARG A 40 -19.34 -30.99 7.45
CA ARG A 40 -18.21 -31.33 8.33
C ARG A 40 -17.43 -32.58 7.91
N VAL A 41 -18.10 -33.59 7.33
CA VAL A 41 -17.44 -34.82 6.87
C VAL A 41 -16.54 -34.54 5.67
N ASN A 42 -16.99 -33.68 4.75
CA ASN A 42 -16.16 -33.24 3.64
C ASN A 42 -15.00 -32.38 4.14
N CYS A 43 -15.22 -31.48 5.08
CA CYS A 43 -14.15 -30.66 5.68
C CYS A 43 -13.10 -31.51 6.41
N SER A 44 -13.51 -32.51 7.19
CA SER A 44 -12.58 -33.38 7.93
C SER A 44 -11.67 -34.20 7.01
N ASN A 45 -12.13 -34.52 5.79
CA ASN A 45 -11.27 -35.13 4.78
C ASN A 45 -10.16 -34.18 4.34
N PHE A 46 -10.40 -32.87 4.29
CA PHE A 46 -9.38 -31.86 3.98
C PHE A 46 -8.51 -31.47 5.17
N ALA A 47 -8.92 -31.80 6.41
CA ALA A 47 -8.16 -31.55 7.64
C ALA A 47 -6.85 -32.37 7.78
N GLN A 48 -6.39 -33.05 6.72
CA GLN A 48 -5.12 -33.76 6.70
C GLN A 48 -3.98 -32.80 6.31
N SER A 49 -2.85 -32.83 7.04
CA SER A 49 -1.71 -31.93 6.79
C SER A 49 -1.26 -31.93 5.32
N ALA A 50 -1.19 -33.10 4.69
CA ALA A 50 -0.76 -33.21 3.29
C ALA A 50 -1.69 -32.44 2.32
N ARG A 51 -3.00 -32.45 2.56
CA ARG A 51 -4.00 -31.76 1.72
C ARG A 51 -4.03 -30.27 2.00
N LEU A 52 -3.88 -29.86 3.26
CA LEU A 52 -3.75 -28.46 3.64
C LEU A 52 -2.49 -27.84 3.04
N ASN A 53 -1.34 -28.51 3.16
CA ASN A 53 -0.08 -28.07 2.56
C ASN A 53 -0.20 -27.94 1.03
N TRP A 54 -0.84 -28.92 0.38
CA TRP A 54 -1.11 -28.84 -1.06
C TRP A 54 -1.97 -27.63 -1.43
N LEU A 55 -3.03 -27.36 -0.67
CA LEU A 55 -3.94 -26.24 -0.92
C LEU A 55 -3.22 -24.89 -0.77
N VAL A 56 -2.42 -24.74 0.29
CA VAL A 56 -1.63 -23.52 0.54
C VAL A 56 -0.55 -23.34 -0.53
N ASN A 57 0.17 -24.40 -0.92
CA ASN A 57 1.13 -24.32 -2.02
C ASN A 57 0.46 -23.95 -3.36
N ARG A 58 -0.78 -24.40 -3.57
CA ARG A 58 -1.56 -24.01 -4.76
C ARG A 58 -1.92 -22.52 -4.72
N LEU A 59 -2.22 -21.96 -3.55
CA LEU A 59 -2.44 -20.52 -3.38
C LEU A 59 -1.18 -19.70 -3.67
N GLN A 60 0.00 -20.21 -3.33
CA GLN A 60 1.26 -19.51 -3.60
C GLN A 60 1.63 -19.45 -5.10
N SER A 61 1.04 -20.32 -5.92
CA SER A 61 1.26 -20.31 -7.37
C SER A 61 0.62 -19.07 -8.01
N GLN A 62 1.30 -18.44 -8.97
CA GLN A 62 0.85 -17.21 -9.65
C GLN A 62 -0.48 -17.35 -10.41
N GLN A 63 -1.02 -18.57 -10.52
CA GLN A 63 -2.40 -18.85 -10.94
C GLN A 63 -3.37 -18.97 -9.76
N ALA A 64 -3.10 -18.24 -8.67
CA ALA A 64 -3.90 -18.22 -7.46
C ALA A 64 -5.34 -17.82 -7.81
N SER A 65 -6.22 -18.82 -7.81
CA SER A 65 -7.61 -18.65 -8.15
C SER A 65 -8.39 -18.24 -6.91
N SER A 66 -9.25 -17.23 -7.04
CA SER A 66 -10.23 -16.86 -5.99
C SER A 66 -10.97 -18.09 -5.45
N GLY A 67 -11.18 -19.12 -6.28
CA GLY A 67 -11.83 -20.36 -5.87
C GLY A 67 -11.02 -21.17 -4.85
N VAL A 68 -9.68 -21.23 -4.92
CA VAL A 68 -8.88 -21.97 -3.93
C VAL A 68 -8.95 -21.28 -2.56
N LEU A 69 -8.99 -19.95 -2.55
CA LEU A 69 -9.15 -19.17 -1.32
C LEU A 69 -10.51 -19.40 -0.68
N GLU A 70 -11.57 -19.53 -1.49
CA GLU A 70 -12.92 -19.89 -1.02
C GLU A 70 -12.98 -21.31 -0.43
N VAL A 71 -12.27 -22.27 -1.03
CA VAL A 71 -12.13 -23.62 -0.48
C VAL A 71 -11.45 -23.57 0.88
N LEU A 72 -10.32 -22.86 0.99
CA LEU A 72 -9.60 -22.70 2.26
C LEU A 72 -10.49 -22.04 3.33
N HIS A 73 -11.16 -20.94 2.98
CA HIS A 73 -12.08 -20.25 3.88
C HIS A 73 -13.20 -21.19 4.38
N SER A 74 -13.83 -21.95 3.47
CA SER A 74 -14.92 -22.87 3.83
C SER A 74 -14.45 -23.99 4.78
N ILE A 75 -13.27 -24.56 4.53
CA ILE A 75 -12.66 -25.56 5.41
C ILE A 75 -12.38 -24.96 6.80
N LEU A 76 -11.81 -23.76 6.84
CA LEU A 76 -11.43 -23.08 8.07
C LEU A 76 -12.61 -22.65 8.92
N VAL A 77 -13.80 -22.42 8.35
CA VAL A 77 -15.01 -22.05 9.10
C VAL A 77 -15.68 -23.30 9.67
N ASP A 78 -15.82 -24.35 8.86
CA ASP A 78 -16.67 -25.50 9.19
C ASP A 78 -15.94 -26.61 9.97
N SER A 79 -14.60 -26.65 9.98
CA SER A 79 -13.80 -27.66 10.69
C SER A 79 -12.76 -27.01 11.61
N PRO A 80 -13.02 -26.94 12.93
CA PRO A 80 -12.06 -26.40 13.89
C PRO A 80 -10.79 -27.25 14.01
N GLU A 81 -10.84 -28.53 13.63
CA GLU A 81 -9.70 -29.44 13.63
C GLU A 81 -8.57 -28.95 12.72
N VAL A 82 -8.91 -28.26 11.62
CA VAL A 82 -7.92 -27.73 10.66
C VAL A 82 -7.05 -26.66 11.30
N LEU A 83 -7.59 -25.87 12.23
CA LEU A 83 -6.84 -24.82 12.92
C LEU A 83 -5.65 -25.37 13.70
N ASN A 84 -5.77 -26.59 14.24
CA ASN A 84 -4.68 -27.27 14.95
C ASN A 84 -3.58 -27.75 14.01
N MET A 85 -3.86 -27.85 12.71
CA MET A 85 -2.92 -28.29 11.68
C MET A 85 -2.26 -27.12 10.94
N ILE A 86 -2.69 -25.88 11.21
CA ILE A 86 -2.08 -24.67 10.67
C ILE A 86 -0.69 -24.49 11.30
N THR A 87 0.31 -24.32 10.44
CA THR A 87 1.68 -24.00 10.84
C THR A 87 1.98 -22.54 10.53
N GLU A 88 3.07 -22.03 11.10
CA GLU A 88 3.59 -20.69 10.78
C GLU A 88 3.81 -20.48 9.28
N SER A 89 4.35 -21.50 8.59
CA SER A 89 4.56 -21.45 7.14
C SER A 89 3.27 -21.23 6.35
N HIS A 90 2.12 -21.73 6.82
CA HIS A 90 0.83 -21.49 6.18
C HIS A 90 0.36 -20.04 6.37
N ILE A 91 0.53 -19.48 7.57
CA ILE A 91 0.14 -18.10 7.86
C ILE A 91 0.98 -17.12 7.04
N LEU A 92 2.31 -17.32 6.99
CA LEU A 92 3.21 -16.50 6.18
C LEU A 92 2.89 -16.60 4.68
N ALA A 93 2.51 -17.79 4.20
CA ALA A 93 2.07 -17.99 2.82
C ALA A 93 0.82 -17.16 2.50
N ILE A 94 -0.18 -17.16 3.39
CA ILE A 94 -1.43 -16.42 3.22
C ILE A 94 -1.18 -14.91 3.28
N ILE A 95 -0.34 -14.44 4.22
CA ILE A 95 0.07 -13.02 4.28
C ILE A 95 0.79 -12.61 3.00
N GLY A 96 1.66 -13.47 2.45
CA GLY A 96 2.33 -13.23 1.17
C GLY A 96 1.39 -13.11 -0.02
N LEU A 97 0.13 -13.57 0.07
CA LEU A 97 -0.87 -13.34 -0.97
C LEU A 97 -1.31 -11.87 -1.02
N LEU A 98 -1.34 -11.16 0.12
CA LEU A 98 -1.66 -9.72 0.14
C LEU A 98 -0.63 -8.90 -0.64
N ASP A 99 0.64 -9.31 -0.57
CA ASP A 99 1.75 -8.66 -1.27
C ASP A 99 1.68 -8.89 -2.79
N ARG A 100 1.34 -10.12 -3.22
CA ARG A 100 1.37 -10.53 -4.63
C ARG A 100 0.08 -10.20 -5.40
N ASN A 101 -1.08 -10.40 -4.77
CA ASN A 101 -2.38 -10.33 -5.44
C ASN A 101 -3.07 -8.97 -5.24
N GLY A 102 -2.44 -8.06 -4.48
CA GLY A 102 -3.08 -6.82 -4.02
C GLY A 102 -4.01 -7.07 -2.84
N ARG A 103 -4.64 -5.99 -2.36
CA ARG A 103 -5.48 -5.96 -1.14
C ARG A 103 -6.84 -6.66 -1.36
N ASP A 104 -6.82 -7.95 -1.62
CA ASP A 104 -8.03 -8.78 -1.74
C ASP A 104 -8.68 -8.95 -0.35
N PRO A 105 -9.91 -8.44 -0.14
CA PRO A 105 -10.59 -8.56 1.15
C PRO A 105 -10.82 -10.01 1.59
N LYS A 106 -10.91 -10.97 0.65
CA LYS A 106 -11.08 -12.39 0.99
C LYS A 106 -9.89 -12.98 1.73
N VAL A 107 -8.68 -12.46 1.47
CA VAL A 107 -7.48 -12.91 2.20
C VAL A 107 -7.55 -12.48 3.66
N LEU A 108 -8.10 -11.29 3.93
CA LEU A 108 -8.36 -10.83 5.30
C LEU A 108 -9.44 -11.68 5.99
N ASP A 109 -10.49 -12.09 5.28
CA ASP A 109 -11.52 -12.99 5.82
C ASP A 109 -10.93 -14.35 6.26
N VAL A 110 -9.99 -14.89 5.47
CA VAL A 110 -9.25 -16.10 5.83
C VAL A 110 -8.38 -15.87 7.07
N LEU A 111 -7.63 -14.77 7.16
CA LEU A 111 -6.84 -14.44 8.34
C LEU A 111 -7.71 -14.23 9.59
N CYS A 112 -8.89 -13.63 9.46
CA CYS A 112 -9.87 -13.52 10.53
C CYS A 112 -10.37 -14.89 11.02
N SER A 113 -10.68 -15.80 10.08
CA SER A 113 -11.11 -17.17 10.39
C SER A 113 -10.02 -18.01 11.08
N LEU A 114 -8.75 -17.72 10.81
CA LEU A 114 -7.61 -18.34 11.50
C LEU A 114 -7.46 -17.88 12.95
N CYS A 115 -7.88 -16.64 13.25
CA CYS A 115 -7.84 -16.06 14.59
C CYS A 115 -8.99 -16.55 15.47
N VAL A 116 -10.20 -16.68 14.90
CA VAL A 116 -11.42 -17.06 15.60
C VAL A 116 -12.26 -18.00 14.72
N ASN A 117 -12.58 -19.18 15.24
CA ASN A 117 -13.53 -20.10 14.62
C ASN A 117 -14.66 -20.42 15.61
N ASN A 118 -15.91 -20.26 15.18
CA ASN A 118 -17.10 -20.57 15.98
C ASN A 118 -17.07 -20.01 17.42
N GLY A 119 -16.51 -18.81 17.60
CA GLY A 119 -16.38 -18.14 18.90
C GLY A 119 -15.18 -18.58 19.75
N VAL A 120 -14.36 -19.52 19.28
CA VAL A 120 -13.13 -19.96 19.95
C VAL A 120 -11.92 -19.25 19.33
N ALA A 121 -11.13 -18.58 20.18
CA ALA A 121 -9.93 -17.87 19.77
C ALA A 121 -8.68 -18.76 19.83
N VAL A 122 -7.86 -18.72 18.77
CA VAL A 122 -6.58 -19.45 18.71
C VAL A 122 -5.42 -18.49 18.93
N ARG A 123 -4.92 -18.41 20.18
CA ARG A 123 -3.91 -17.40 20.58
C ARG A 123 -2.61 -17.50 19.78
N ALA A 124 -2.16 -18.71 19.46
CA ALA A 124 -0.94 -18.92 18.68
C ALA A 124 -1.03 -18.27 17.29
N ASN A 125 -2.13 -18.49 16.57
CA ASN A 125 -2.36 -17.89 15.24
C ASN A 125 -2.44 -16.36 15.32
N GLN A 126 -3.13 -15.83 16.35
CA GLN A 126 -3.24 -14.38 16.57
C GLN A 126 -1.87 -13.71 16.76
N ASN A 127 -0.98 -14.34 17.53
CA ASN A 127 0.38 -13.80 17.74
C ASN A 127 1.19 -13.78 16.45
N LEU A 128 1.15 -14.88 15.68
CA LEU A 128 1.86 -14.98 14.40
C LEU A 128 1.36 -13.95 13.39
N ILE A 129 0.04 -13.76 13.29
CA ILE A 129 -0.55 -12.75 12.41
C ILE A 129 -0.17 -11.33 12.88
N TRP A 130 -0.21 -11.06 14.18
CA TRP A 130 0.21 -9.77 14.74
C TRP A 130 1.67 -9.44 14.40
N GLU A 131 2.58 -10.38 14.63
CA GLU A 131 4.01 -10.22 14.38
C GLU A 131 4.31 -10.06 12.88
N SER A 132 3.62 -10.82 12.03
CA SER A 132 3.92 -10.87 10.60
C SER A 132 3.23 -9.80 9.77
N LEU A 133 2.01 -9.38 10.13
CA LEU A 133 1.21 -8.44 9.33
C LEU A 133 1.27 -7.02 9.88
N ILE A 134 1.10 -6.85 11.20
CA ILE A 134 0.87 -5.52 11.79
C ILE A 134 2.19 -4.79 12.04
N GLN A 135 3.27 -5.50 12.34
CA GLN A 135 4.58 -4.88 12.55
C GLN A 135 5.21 -4.35 11.25
N ARG A 136 4.98 -4.99 10.11
CA ARG A 136 5.60 -4.60 8.83
C ARG A 136 5.04 -3.28 8.26
N ARG A 137 3.79 -2.92 8.58
CA ARG A 137 3.10 -1.66 8.18
C ARG A 137 3.06 -1.35 6.67
N ASP A 138 3.41 -2.30 5.81
CA ASP A 138 3.53 -2.17 4.36
C ASP A 138 2.31 -2.73 3.61
N LEU A 139 1.67 -3.78 4.14
CA LEU A 139 0.54 -4.46 3.49
C LEU A 139 -0.81 -3.78 3.75
N LEU A 140 -1.00 -3.23 4.94
CA LEU A 140 -2.26 -2.61 5.37
C LEU A 140 -2.23 -1.09 5.18
N LEU A 141 -3.41 -0.51 4.92
CA LEU A 141 -3.60 0.94 4.86
C LEU A 141 -3.26 1.57 6.21
N GLN A 142 -2.33 2.53 6.19
CA GLN A 142 -2.00 3.36 7.32
C GLN A 142 -2.90 4.62 7.30
N THR A 143 -3.34 5.06 8.48
CA THR A 143 -4.12 6.29 8.64
C THR A 143 -3.53 7.10 9.78
N ALA A 144 -3.51 8.41 9.63
CA ALA A 144 -3.04 9.34 10.64
C ALA A 144 -3.93 10.59 10.61
N LEU A 145 -4.12 11.19 11.79
CA LEU A 145 -4.71 12.52 11.87
C LEU A 145 -3.63 13.54 11.52
N VAL A 146 -3.98 14.48 10.65
CA VAL A 146 -3.09 15.53 10.19
C VAL A 146 -3.80 16.87 10.16
N ASP A 147 -3.04 17.92 10.47
CA ASP A 147 -3.53 19.28 10.45
C ASP A 147 -3.65 19.79 9.02
N HIS A 148 -4.64 20.65 8.79
CA HIS A 148 -4.86 21.28 7.50
C HIS A 148 -3.95 22.51 7.35
N VAL A 149 -3.04 22.48 6.38
CA VAL A 149 -2.15 23.61 6.05
C VAL A 149 -2.73 24.43 4.89
N THR A 150 -2.63 25.75 5.01
CA THR A 150 -3.00 26.71 3.97
C THR A 150 -1.82 27.58 3.58
N CYS A 151 -1.64 27.82 2.28
CA CYS A 151 -0.58 28.69 1.77
C CYS A 151 -1.12 30.08 1.44
N MET A 152 -0.40 31.12 1.86
CA MET A 152 -0.68 32.51 1.49
C MET A 152 0.44 33.02 0.58
N ARG A 153 0.07 33.76 -0.48
CA ARG A 153 1.03 34.43 -1.38
C ARG A 153 0.66 35.89 -1.56
N SER A 154 1.66 36.75 -1.66
CA SER A 154 1.44 38.14 -2.09
C SER A 154 1.14 38.18 -3.60
N ASN A 155 0.54 39.27 -4.07
CA ASN A 155 0.33 39.50 -5.50
C ASN A 155 1.58 40.07 -6.18
N ILE A 156 2.73 39.42 -5.96
CA ILE A 156 4.03 39.77 -6.54
C ILE A 156 4.50 38.56 -7.35
N VAL A 157 4.82 38.80 -8.62
CA VAL A 157 5.35 37.77 -9.53
C VAL A 157 6.72 38.23 -10.00
N VAL A 158 7.72 37.36 -9.85
CA VAL A 158 9.09 37.61 -10.27
C VAL A 158 9.41 36.66 -11.42
N GLY A 159 9.79 37.23 -12.57
CA GLY A 159 10.30 36.51 -13.73
C GLY A 159 11.73 36.96 -14.02
N VAL A 160 12.56 36.03 -14.48
CA VAL A 160 13.90 36.34 -14.99
C VAL A 160 14.03 35.68 -16.35
N GLU A 161 13.81 36.46 -17.41
CA GLU A 161 14.03 36.04 -18.78
C GLU A 161 15.21 36.83 -19.42
N ASP A 162 15.87 36.24 -20.41
CA ASP A 162 17.00 36.88 -21.10
C ASP A 162 16.53 38.10 -21.91
N GLY A 163 17.04 39.28 -21.55
CA GLY A 163 16.70 40.55 -22.21
C GLY A 163 15.69 41.43 -21.46
N GLU A 164 15.21 40.99 -20.29
CA GLU A 164 14.29 41.78 -19.47
C GLU A 164 14.98 42.87 -18.64
N SER A 165 14.23 43.93 -18.34
CA SER A 165 14.65 45.05 -17.49
C SER A 165 14.28 44.88 -16.00
N MET A 166 13.71 43.73 -15.63
CA MET A 166 13.30 43.46 -14.26
C MET A 166 14.51 43.30 -13.32
N TYR A 167 14.34 43.71 -12.06
CA TYR A 167 15.36 43.53 -11.04
C TYR A 167 15.61 42.04 -10.79
N LYS A 168 16.88 41.63 -10.75
CA LYS A 168 17.29 40.23 -10.51
C LYS A 168 17.37 39.86 -9.04
N LYS A 169 17.37 40.85 -8.14
CA LYS A 169 17.51 40.66 -6.69
C LYS A 169 16.26 41.17 -6.00
N TRP A 170 15.65 40.31 -5.20
CA TRP A 170 14.44 40.59 -4.44
C TRP A 170 14.67 40.26 -2.97
N TYR A 171 14.01 41.02 -2.11
CA TYR A 171 14.09 40.87 -0.66
C TYR A 171 12.73 41.19 -0.05
N PHE A 172 12.33 40.40 0.93
CA PHE A 172 11.13 40.63 1.73
C PHE A 172 11.39 40.18 3.16
N GLU A 173 10.63 40.76 4.09
CA GLU A 173 10.67 40.40 5.51
C GLU A 173 9.29 39.94 5.95
N VAL A 174 9.28 38.99 6.89
CA VAL A 174 8.07 38.49 7.53
C VAL A 174 8.32 38.51 9.02
N ILE A 175 7.39 39.09 9.78
CA ILE A 175 7.42 39.13 11.23
C ILE A 175 6.29 38.22 11.72
N ILE A 176 6.64 37.27 12.58
CA ILE A 176 5.68 36.39 13.23
C ILE A 176 5.38 36.97 14.60
N ASP A 177 4.12 37.40 14.79
CA ASP A 177 3.68 38.01 16.05
C ASP A 177 3.38 36.94 17.12
N HIS A 178 2.67 35.87 16.74
CA HIS A 178 2.24 34.84 17.66
C HIS A 178 2.16 33.45 16.99
N ILE A 179 2.62 32.41 17.71
CA ILE A 179 2.42 31.01 17.36
C ILE A 179 1.82 30.31 18.59
N GLU A 180 0.63 29.74 18.42
CA GLU A 180 -0.06 28.99 19.46
C GLU A 180 -0.26 27.54 19.01
N GLN A 181 0.04 26.59 19.89
CA GLN A 181 -0.27 25.19 19.66
C GLN A 181 -1.66 24.86 20.21
N VAL A 182 -2.60 24.61 19.30
CA VAL A 182 -4.00 24.27 19.64
C VAL A 182 -4.33 22.79 19.44
N THR A 183 -3.49 22.06 18.70
CA THR A 183 -3.65 20.62 18.41
C THR A 183 -2.53 19.78 19.01
N HIS A 184 -2.66 18.46 18.88
CA HIS A 184 -1.62 17.47 19.23
C HIS A 184 -0.37 17.55 18.34
N VAL A 185 -0.43 18.28 17.22
CA VAL A 185 0.69 18.48 16.30
C VAL A 185 1.35 19.81 16.60
N GLN A 186 2.68 19.85 16.53
CA GLN A 186 3.42 21.10 16.69
C GLN A 186 3.14 22.02 15.48
N PRO A 187 2.73 23.28 15.69
CA PRO A 187 2.51 24.21 14.58
C PRO A 187 3.78 24.38 13.76
N HIS A 188 3.65 24.22 12.45
CA HIS A 188 4.75 24.36 11.51
C HIS A 188 4.48 25.54 10.58
N ILE A 189 5.47 26.43 10.45
CA ILE A 189 5.41 27.57 9.54
C ILE A 189 6.65 27.56 8.65
N CYS A 190 6.41 27.55 7.34
CA CYS A 190 7.45 27.64 6.32
C CYS A 190 7.27 28.91 5.51
N ILE A 191 8.35 29.65 5.32
CA ILE A 191 8.39 30.86 4.50
C ILE A 191 9.37 30.61 3.35
N GLY A 192 9.00 31.00 2.14
CA GLY A 192 9.87 30.79 0.99
C GLY A 192 9.26 31.23 -0.32
N TRP A 193 9.78 30.67 -1.41
CA TRP A 193 9.34 31.01 -2.75
C TRP A 193 8.79 29.80 -3.47
N THR A 194 7.93 30.09 -4.44
CA THR A 194 7.30 29.09 -5.28
C THR A 194 7.45 29.51 -6.73
N THR A 195 7.49 28.52 -7.62
CA THR A 195 7.25 28.77 -9.04
C THR A 195 5.76 28.99 -9.30
N THR A 196 5.41 29.51 -10.47
CA THR A 196 4.01 29.70 -10.90
C THR A 196 3.24 28.38 -11.07
N HIS A 197 3.95 27.25 -11.12
CA HIS A 197 3.37 25.90 -11.20
C HIS A 197 3.02 25.31 -9.84
N PHE A 198 3.37 25.99 -8.73
CA PHE A 198 2.97 25.56 -7.41
C PHE A 198 1.46 25.77 -7.22
N GLN A 199 0.74 24.68 -6.99
CA GLN A 199 -0.66 24.73 -6.64
C GLN A 199 -0.85 24.08 -5.26
N PRO A 200 -1.16 24.87 -4.21
CA PRO A 200 -1.47 24.30 -2.91
C PRO A 200 -2.77 23.52 -3.04
N SER A 201 -2.70 22.21 -2.89
CA SER A 201 -3.86 21.32 -2.90
C SER A 201 -4.11 20.81 -1.48
N PRO A 202 -5.35 20.92 -0.97
CA PRO A 202 -5.72 20.17 0.23
C PRO A 202 -5.66 18.67 -0.10
N GLY A 203 -4.65 17.98 0.44
CA GLY A 203 -4.60 16.52 0.58
C GLY A 203 -4.49 15.71 -0.72
N HIS A 204 -3.62 16.09 -1.66
CA HIS A 204 -3.48 15.37 -2.94
C HIS A 204 -2.05 14.91 -3.32
N ASP A 205 -1.11 14.76 -2.39
CA ASP A 205 0.21 14.19 -2.74
C ASP A 205 0.62 13.04 -1.82
N ASP A 206 1.72 12.38 -2.21
CA ASP A 206 2.31 11.10 -1.78
C ASP A 206 2.61 10.93 -0.26
N GLY A 207 1.82 11.52 0.64
CA GLY A 207 2.03 11.45 2.09
C GLY A 207 0.77 11.72 2.91
N PHE A 208 0.96 11.72 4.23
CA PHE A 208 -0.10 12.04 5.18
C PHE A 208 -0.37 13.55 5.29
N SER A 209 0.41 14.43 4.69
CA SER A 209 0.31 15.89 4.88
C SER A 209 -0.48 16.61 3.79
N SER A 210 -1.03 17.77 4.15
CA SER A 210 -1.45 18.78 3.17
C SER A 210 -0.23 19.49 2.59
N ASN A 211 -0.24 19.75 1.27
CA ASN A 211 0.87 20.35 0.54
C ASN A 211 1.15 21.79 0.98
N GLY A 212 2.21 21.97 1.76
CA GLY A 212 2.82 23.23 2.12
C GLY A 212 3.95 23.65 1.18
N ILE A 213 4.63 24.74 1.53
CA ILE A 213 5.84 25.19 0.84
C ILE A 213 7.00 24.25 1.19
N GLY A 214 7.70 23.76 0.17
CA GLY A 214 8.86 22.85 0.32
C GLY A 214 8.52 21.37 0.19
N ASP A 215 7.25 21.00 0.08
CA ASP A 215 6.79 19.61 -0.05
C ASP A 215 6.97 19.05 -1.47
N ASN A 216 6.97 19.93 -2.48
CA ASN A 216 7.17 19.56 -3.88
C ASN A 216 8.45 20.16 -4.47
N THR A 217 8.76 19.81 -5.72
CA THR A 217 9.92 20.31 -6.47
C THR A 217 9.75 21.74 -6.99
N TYR A 218 8.53 22.30 -6.89
CA TYR A 218 8.17 23.63 -7.39
C TYR A 218 8.25 24.73 -6.33
N SER A 219 8.65 24.38 -5.11
CA SER A 219 8.74 25.31 -3.98
C SER A 219 9.93 24.98 -3.10
N TYR A 220 10.47 26.00 -2.44
CA TYR A 220 11.48 25.85 -1.40
C TYR A 220 11.10 26.75 -0.22
N GLY A 221 11.20 26.19 0.98
CA GLY A 221 10.78 26.85 2.23
C GLY A 221 11.86 26.79 3.29
N PHE A 222 11.75 27.67 4.27
CA PHE A 222 12.56 27.67 5.48
C PHE A 222 11.66 27.82 6.70
N ASP A 223 11.88 26.99 7.72
CA ASP A 223 11.06 26.95 8.94
C ASP A 223 11.73 27.53 10.19
N GLY A 224 12.94 28.10 10.04
CA GLY A 224 13.74 28.59 11.15
C GLY A 224 14.95 27.71 11.49
N GLN A 225 14.93 26.42 11.11
CA GLN A 225 16.03 25.49 11.32
C GLN A 225 16.47 24.80 10.03
N ASN A 226 15.50 24.35 9.23
CA ASN A 226 15.72 23.55 8.05
C ASN A 226 15.24 24.27 6.79
N ILE A 227 15.95 24.03 5.68
CA ILE A 227 15.45 24.30 4.35
C ILE A 227 14.65 23.08 3.89
N TRP A 228 13.43 23.29 3.41
CA TRP A 228 12.54 22.28 2.88
C TRP A 228 12.52 22.33 1.35
N PHE A 229 12.76 21.19 0.72
CA PHE A 229 12.67 21.01 -0.73
C PHE A 229 12.27 19.57 -1.06
N ALA A 230 11.27 19.40 -1.94
CA ALA A 230 10.76 18.09 -2.36
C ALA A 230 10.44 17.14 -1.18
N GLY A 231 9.84 17.67 -0.11
CA GLY A 231 9.43 16.91 1.08
C GLY A 231 10.59 16.49 1.99
N ARG A 232 11.79 17.06 1.78
CA ARG A 232 12.98 16.77 2.58
C ARG A 232 13.46 18.02 3.31
N ALA A 233 13.80 17.83 4.58
CA ALA A 233 14.40 18.86 5.43
C ALA A 233 15.93 18.78 5.39
N TYR A 234 16.58 19.92 5.19
CA TYR A 234 18.03 20.10 5.19
C TYR A 234 18.42 21.06 6.31
N ASP A 235 19.13 20.57 7.32
CA ASP A 235 19.56 21.36 8.48
C ASP A 235 20.58 22.43 8.06
N VAL A 236 20.29 23.68 8.37
CA VAL A 236 21.15 24.85 8.05
C VAL A 236 22.18 25.11 9.16
N SER A 237 21.96 24.59 10.37
CA SER A 237 22.87 24.78 11.49
C SER A 237 24.14 23.91 11.40
N ASN A 238 24.07 22.81 10.64
CA ASN A 238 25.17 21.89 10.46
C ASN A 238 25.97 22.28 9.20
N ASN A 239 27.00 23.11 9.38
CA ASN A 239 27.87 23.68 8.35
C ASN A 239 28.77 22.66 7.59
N ASP A 240 28.32 21.42 7.38
CA ASP A 240 28.94 20.47 6.46
C ASP A 240 28.18 20.45 5.12
N ILE A 241 28.06 21.62 4.48
CA ILE A 241 27.73 21.68 3.05
C ILE A 241 28.94 21.12 2.31
N LYS A 242 28.99 19.78 2.17
CA LYS A 242 29.86 19.14 1.20
C LYS A 242 29.45 19.70 -0.16
N GLN A 243 30.34 20.50 -0.75
CA GLN A 243 30.25 20.90 -2.14
C GLN A 243 30.03 19.65 -2.99
N VAL A 244 28.80 19.41 -3.41
CA VAL A 244 28.51 18.47 -4.49
C VAL A 244 28.81 19.28 -5.75
N GLY A 245 30.02 19.08 -6.28
CA GLY A 245 30.40 19.58 -7.59
C GLY A 245 29.45 19.01 -8.64
N PHE A 246 28.97 19.90 -9.51
CA PHE A 246 28.29 19.53 -10.75
C PHE A 246 29.23 18.73 -11.66
#